data_AF-A0A971U8C2-F1
#
_entry.id   AF-A0A971U8C2-F1
#
_cell.length_a   1.000
_cell.length_b   1.000
_cell.length_c   1.000
_cell.angle_alpha   90.00
_cell.angle_beta   90.00
_cell.angle_gamma   90.00
#
_symmetry.space_group_name_H-M   'P 1'
#
loop_
_entity.id
_entity.type
_entity.pdbx_description
1 polymer ?
#
loop_
_entity_poly.entity_id
_entity_poly.type
_entity_poly.pdbx_seq_one_letter_code
_entity_poly.pdbx_strand_id
1 'polypeptide(L)'
;CMIFVVVAGATVFGHFLAVTRIPADIGTFVSGLQLPPIIVMGIIILIYLSLGCLMDSLAMIMLTIPIFYPVVLALGFDPIWFGVIIVVISGMGVITPPVGINAYVVAGVARDVPLHVIFKGSLHMLYAMIALALLLLIFPKIVTFLPQLLR
;
A
#
# COMPACT_ATOMS: atom_id res chain seq x y z
N CYS A 1 4.49 -6.99 21.03
CA CYS A 1 3.23 -6.64 21.72
C CYS A 1 2.30 -5.80 20.84
N MET A 2 2.75 -4.68 20.25
CA MET A 2 1.88 -3.80 19.44
C MET A 2 1.32 -4.44 18.17
N ILE A 3 2.09 -5.29 17.45
CA ILE A 3 1.61 -5.95 16.22
C ILE A 3 0.41 -6.85 16.49
N PHE A 4 0.40 -7.64 17.57
CA PHE A 4 -0.73 -8.51 17.90
C PHE A 4 -2.01 -7.71 18.22
N VAL A 5 -1.87 -6.56 18.90
CA VAL A 5 -3.00 -5.67 19.19
C VAL A 5 -3.57 -5.06 17.91
N VAL A 6 -2.69 -4.62 16.99
CA VAL A 6 -3.11 -4.09 15.68
C VAL A 6 -3.82 -5.15 14.84
N VAL A 7 -3.29 -6.38 14.81
CA VAL A 7 -3.92 -7.50 14.09
C VAL A 7 -5.29 -7.82 14.69
N ALA A 8 -5.42 -7.88 16.02
CA ALA A 8 -6.70 -8.11 16.69
C ALA A 8 -7.71 -6.97 16.44
N GLY A 9 -7.26 -5.71 16.44
CA GLY A 9 -8.10 -4.57 16.12
C GLY A 9 -8.55 -4.58 14.66
N ALA A 10 -7.65 -4.92 13.73
CA ALA A 10 -7.95 -4.99 12.31
C ALA A 10 -8.94 -6.12 11.97
N THR A 11 -8.85 -7.28 12.63
CA THR A 11 -9.82 -8.37 12.40
C THR A 11 -11.21 -7.99 12.89
N VAL A 12 -11.33 -7.36 14.07
CA VAL A 12 -12.60 -6.86 14.61
C VAL A 12 -13.17 -5.76 13.70
N PHE A 13 -12.33 -4.81 13.27
CA PHE A 13 -12.74 -3.73 12.36
C PHE A 13 -13.18 -4.25 10.99
N GLY A 14 -12.45 -5.21 10.42
CA GLY A 14 -12.82 -5.88 9.17
C GLY A 14 -14.18 -6.57 9.28
N HIS A 15 -14.48 -7.20 10.41
CA HIS A 15 -15.79 -7.82 10.65
C HIS A 15 -16.90 -6.77 10.76
N PHE A 16 -16.65 -5.66 11.46
CA PHE A 16 -17.59 -4.54 11.55
C PHE A 16 -17.90 -3.93 10.16
N LEU A 17 -16.87 -3.73 9.33
CA LEU A 17 -17.04 -3.26 7.95
C LEU A 17 -17.83 -4.25 7.08
N ALA A 18 -17.59 -5.55 7.23
CA ALA A 18 -18.32 -6.58 6.51
C ALA A 18 -19.80 -6.60 6.88
N VAL A 19 -20.12 -6.45 8.18
CA VAL A 19 -21.50 -6.38 8.68
C VAL A 19 -22.21 -5.11 8.22
N THR A 20 -21.52 -3.96 8.25
CA THR A 20 -22.08 -2.66 7.85
C THR A 20 -22.18 -2.48 6.34
N ARG A 21 -21.64 -3.40 5.53
CA ARG A 21 -21.61 -3.36 4.06
C ARG A 21 -20.94 -2.12 3.45
N ILE A 22 -20.23 -1.33 4.25
CA ILE A 22 -19.49 -0.15 3.79
C ILE A 22 -18.57 -0.45 2.59
N PRO A 23 -17.79 -1.56 2.55
CA PRO A 23 -16.96 -1.86 1.39
C PRO A 23 -17.77 -2.15 0.12
N ALA A 24 -18.95 -2.76 0.26
CA ALA A 24 -19.84 -3.04 -0.87
C ALA A 24 -20.50 -1.76 -1.40
N ASP A 25 -20.92 -0.86 -0.51
CA ASP A 25 -21.51 0.44 -0.86
C ASP A 25 -20.50 1.38 -1.51
N ILE A 26 -19.23 1.35 -1.07
CA ILE A 26 -18.15 2.08 -1.75
C ILE A 26 -17.91 1.49 -3.14
N GLY A 27 -17.94 0.16 -3.29
CA GLY A 27 -17.80 -0.49 -4.59
C GLY A 27 -18.89 -0.11 -5.58
N THR A 28 -20.15 -0.05 -5.13
CA THR A 28 -21.29 0.37 -5.96
C THR A 28 -21.28 1.87 -6.26
N PHE A 29 -20.82 2.70 -5.31
CA PHE A 29 -20.60 4.13 -5.54
C PHE A 29 -19.54 4.36 -6.62
N VAL A 30 -18.37 3.72 -6.48
CA VAL A 30 -17.26 3.84 -7.43
C VAL A 30 -17.64 3.32 -8.81
N SER A 31 -18.37 2.21 -8.91
CA SER A 31 -18.86 1.70 -10.19
C SER A 31 -19.93 2.61 -10.81
N GLY A 32 -20.73 3.28 -9.98
CA GLY A 32 -21.70 4.29 -10.41
C GLY A 32 -21.08 5.57 -10.98
N LEU A 33 -19.85 5.92 -10.60
CA LEU A 33 -19.14 7.10 -11.13
C LEU A 33 -18.68 6.94 -12.59
N GLN A 34 -18.78 5.74 -13.18
CA GLN A 34 -18.31 5.43 -14.56
C GLN A 34 -16.87 5.90 -14.85
N LEU A 35 -16.05 6.02 -13.80
CA LEU A 35 -14.66 6.44 -13.95
C LEU A 35 -13.84 5.31 -14.57
N PRO A 36 -12.85 5.63 -15.43
CA PRO A 36 -11.86 4.67 -15.89
C PRO A 36 -11.20 3.96 -14.69
N PRO A 37 -11.15 2.62 -14.64
CA PRO A 37 -10.58 1.86 -13.52
C PRO A 37 -9.16 2.29 -13.13
N ILE A 38 -8.39 2.78 -14.11
CA ILE A 38 -7.02 3.28 -13.89
C ILE A 38 -6.97 4.57 -13.06
N ILE A 39 -7.99 5.44 -13.17
CA ILE A 39 -8.09 6.67 -12.38
C ILE A 39 -8.41 6.32 -10.93
N VAL A 40 -9.36 5.41 -10.71
CA VAL A 40 -9.69 4.92 -9.37
C VAL A 40 -8.48 4.26 -8.72
N MET A 41 -7.75 3.41 -9.46
CA MET A 41 -6.51 2.82 -8.98
C MET A 41 -5.45 3.88 -8.64
N GLY A 42 -5.30 4.93 -9.47
CA GLY A 42 -4.42 6.06 -9.17
C GLY A 42 -4.78 6.78 -7.87
N ILE A 43 -6.07 6.98 -7.60
CA ILE A 43 -6.57 7.56 -6.34
C ILE A 43 -6.24 6.65 -5.15
N ILE A 44 -6.48 5.34 -5.29
CA ILE A 44 -6.13 4.35 -4.25
C ILE A 44 -4.63 4.40 -3.95
N ILE A 45 -3.78 4.35 -4.98
CA ILE A 45 -2.32 4.45 -4.84
C ILE A 45 -1.91 5.72 -4.09
N LEU A 46 -2.52 6.86 -4.39
CA LEU A 46 -2.21 8.15 -3.77
C LEU A 46 -2.64 8.18 -2.29
N ILE A 47 -3.79 7.59 -1.96
CA ILE A 47 -4.22 7.37 -0.57
C ILE A 47 -3.22 6.47 0.16
N TYR A 48 -2.82 5.34 -0.44
CA TYR A 48 -1.85 4.42 0.15
C TYR A 48 -0.48 5.07 0.37
N LEU A 49 -0.02 5.90 -0.56
CA LEU A 49 1.23 6.64 -0.41
C LEU A 49 1.14 7.63 0.76
N SER A 50 0.02 8.34 0.88
CA SER A 50 -0.23 9.30 1.96
C SER A 50 -0.35 8.62 3.33
N LEU A 51 -1.09 7.51 3.41
CA LEU A 51 -1.23 6.72 4.63
C LEU A 51 0.10 6.04 5.01
N GLY A 52 0.84 5.51 4.05
CA GLY A 52 2.12 4.82 4.28
C GLY A 52 3.22 5.75 4.77
N CYS A 53 3.11 7.04 4.46
CA CYS A 53 3.99 8.06 5.02
C CYS A 53 3.73 8.33 6.51
N LEU A 54 2.53 8.01 7.03
CA LEU A 54 2.09 8.34 8.39
C LEU A 54 2.01 7.12 9.32
N MET A 55 1.63 5.97 8.77
CA MET A 55 1.36 4.74 9.52
C MET A 55 2.35 3.65 9.14
N ASP A 56 2.62 2.74 10.08
CA ASP A 56 3.39 1.53 9.82
C ASP A 56 2.74 0.67 8.71
N SER A 57 3.58 0.07 7.88
CA SER A 57 3.18 -0.73 6.72
C SER A 57 2.20 -1.84 7.06
N LEU A 58 2.42 -2.56 8.16
CA LEU A 58 1.61 -3.73 8.51
C LEU A 58 0.23 -3.28 9.02
N ALA A 59 0.20 -2.25 9.87
CA ALA A 59 -1.03 -1.68 10.39
C ALA A 59 -1.92 -1.11 9.28
N MET A 60 -1.31 -0.35 8.36
CA MET A 60 -2.00 0.23 7.23
C MET A 60 -2.60 -0.84 6.33
N ILE A 61 -1.83 -1.87 5.94
CA ILE A 61 -2.31 -2.95 5.08
C ILE A 61 -3.48 -3.71 5.74
N MET A 62 -3.35 -4.08 7.01
CA MET A 62 -4.39 -4.82 7.74
C MET A 62 -5.72 -4.05 7.84
N LEU A 63 -5.65 -2.72 8.00
CA LEU A 63 -6.84 -1.88 8.13
C LEU A 63 -7.49 -1.58 6.78
N THR A 64 -6.68 -1.43 5.72
CA THR A 64 -7.14 -0.95 4.42
C THR A 64 -7.56 -2.07 3.47
N ILE A 65 -7.00 -3.28 3.58
CA ILE A 65 -7.37 -4.44 2.76
C ILE A 65 -8.88 -4.71 2.77
N PRO A 66 -9.57 -4.78 3.92
CA PRO A 66 -11.02 -5.06 3.94
C PRO A 66 -11.86 -4.05 3.16
N ILE A 67 -11.35 -2.84 2.98
CA ILE A 67 -12.03 -1.74 2.29
C ILE A 67 -11.72 -1.80 0.79
N PHE A 68 -10.44 -1.84 0.41
CA PHE A 68 -10.04 -1.71 -1.00
C PHE A 68 -10.08 -3.03 -1.78
N TYR A 69 -9.91 -4.17 -1.12
CA TYR A 69 -9.95 -5.48 -1.78
C TYR A 69 -11.24 -5.73 -2.59
N PRO A 70 -12.46 -5.53 -2.06
CA PRO A 70 -13.68 -5.71 -2.84
C PRO A 70 -13.83 -4.69 -3.97
N VAL A 71 -13.34 -3.46 -3.79
CA VAL A 71 -13.36 -2.41 -4.83
C VAL A 71 -12.47 -2.81 -6.01
N VAL A 72 -11.26 -3.31 -5.75
CA VAL A 72 -10.31 -3.78 -6.75
C VAL A 72 -10.89 -4.95 -7.56
N LEU A 73 -11.56 -5.89 -6.89
CA LEU A 73 -12.25 -7.01 -7.55
C LEU A 73 -13.43 -6.51 -8.41
N ALA A 74 -14.21 -5.55 -7.93
CA ALA A 74 -15.32 -4.97 -8.69
C ALA A 74 -14.87 -4.23 -9.95
N LEU A 75 -13.65 -3.67 -9.92
CA LEU A 75 -13.01 -3.01 -11.05
C LEU A 75 -12.33 -3.99 -12.05
N GLY A 76 -12.28 -5.28 -11.72
CA GLY A 76 -11.70 -6.33 -12.58
C GLY A 76 -10.17 -6.43 -12.52
N PHE A 77 -9.53 -5.86 -11.50
CA PHE A 77 -8.08 -6.00 -11.31
C PHE A 77 -7.72 -7.34 -10.64
N ASP A 78 -6.54 -7.86 -10.96
CA ASP A 78 -6.01 -9.06 -10.32
C ASP A 78 -5.62 -8.76 -8.85
N PRO A 79 -6.13 -9.52 -7.87
CA PRO A 79 -5.85 -9.29 -6.45
C PRO A 79 -4.38 -9.52 -6.06
N ILE A 80 -3.67 -10.41 -6.77
CA ILE A 80 -2.23 -10.65 -6.55
C ILE A 80 -1.46 -9.42 -6.99
N TRP A 81 -1.79 -8.89 -8.17
CA TRP A 81 -1.17 -7.66 -8.67
C TRP A 81 -1.40 -6.49 -7.72
N PHE A 82 -2.62 -6.32 -7.23
CA PHE A 82 -2.94 -5.28 -6.25
C PHE A 82 -2.13 -5.47 -4.95
N GLY A 83 -2.05 -6.70 -4.44
CA GLY A 83 -1.25 -7.04 -3.26
C GLY A 83 0.23 -6.65 -3.41
N VAL A 84 0.82 -6.93 -4.57
CA VAL A 84 2.22 -6.54 -4.84
C VAL A 84 2.37 -5.02 -4.92
N ILE A 85 1.46 -4.33 -5.59
CA ILE A 85 1.52 -2.86 -5.69
C ILE A 85 1.41 -2.19 -4.32
N ILE A 86 0.46 -2.59 -3.47
CA ILE A 86 0.32 -1.98 -2.14
C ILE A 86 1.54 -2.25 -1.26
N VAL A 87 2.20 -3.41 -1.40
CA VAL A 87 3.43 -3.72 -0.67
C VAL A 87 4.57 -2.82 -1.13
N VAL A 88 4.74 -2.62 -2.44
CA VAL A 88 5.75 -1.71 -3.00
C VAL A 88 5.51 -0.27 -2.54
N ILE A 89 4.27 0.22 -2.65
CA ILE A 89 3.91 1.59 -2.21
C ILE A 89 4.09 1.75 -0.70
N SER A 90 3.72 0.75 0.08
CA SER A 90 3.92 0.74 1.53
C SER A 90 5.41 0.81 1.89
N GLY A 91 6.26 0.10 1.13
CA GLY A 91 7.72 0.23 1.22
C GLY A 91 8.21 1.65 0.92
N MET A 92 7.61 2.34 -0.05
CA MET A 92 7.92 3.75 -0.32
C MET A 92 7.51 4.67 0.83
N GLY A 93 6.37 4.40 1.48
CA GLY A 93 5.84 5.18 2.59
C GLY A 93 6.78 5.24 3.80
N VAL A 94 7.37 4.10 4.19
CA VAL A 94 8.28 4.02 5.35
C VAL A 94 9.65 4.67 5.13
N ILE A 95 9.99 4.98 3.88
CA ILE A 95 11.24 5.64 3.46
C ILE A 95 11.04 7.15 3.23
N THR A 96 9.88 7.55 2.73
CA THR A 96 9.60 8.94 2.32
C THR A 96 9.40 9.85 3.55
N PRO A 97 9.96 11.08 3.57
CA PRO A 97 9.73 12.04 4.65
C PRO A 97 8.26 12.50 4.63
N PRO A 98 7.47 12.12 5.66
CA PRO A 98 7.30 12.91 6.89
C PRO A 98 7.57 12.12 8.19
N VAL A 99 7.26 10.82 8.24
CA VAL A 99 7.56 9.96 9.41
C VAL A 99 8.78 9.09 9.17
N GLY A 100 9.07 8.66 7.93
CA GLY A 100 10.35 8.09 7.49
C GLY A 100 11.03 7.14 8.49
N ILE A 101 10.26 6.26 9.14
CA ILE A 101 10.66 5.52 10.36
C ILE A 101 12.01 4.83 10.16
N ASN A 102 12.24 4.25 8.99
CA ASN A 102 13.50 3.56 8.68
C ASN A 102 14.70 4.51 8.71
N ALA A 103 14.57 5.74 8.20
CA ALA A 103 15.64 6.74 8.23
C ALA A 103 15.92 7.22 9.67
N TYR A 104 14.89 7.39 10.50
CA TYR A 104 15.06 7.77 11.91
C TYR A 104 15.68 6.64 12.75
N VAL A 105 15.32 5.39 12.49
CA VAL A 105 15.96 4.22 13.15
C VAL A 105 17.44 4.17 12.82
N VAL A 106 17.82 4.38 11.56
CA VAL A 106 19.23 4.43 11.14
C VAL A 106 19.96 5.60 11.80
N ALA A 107 19.35 6.78 11.88
CA ALA A 107 19.95 7.93 12.57
C ALA A 107 20.14 7.68 14.08
N GLY A 108 19.28 6.85 14.70
CA GLY A 108 19.41 6.44 16.10
C GLY A 108 20.61 5.53 16.36
N VAL A 109 20.98 4.70 15.38
CA VAL A 109 22.13 3.77 15.44
C VAL A 109 23.42 4.47 15.02
N ALA A 110 23.40 5.16 13.88
CA ALA A 110 24.54 5.89 13.32
C ALA A 110 24.43 7.39 13.68
N ARG A 111 24.68 7.71 14.95
CA ARG A 111 24.55 9.09 15.49
C ARG A 111 25.48 10.11 14.83
N ASP A 112 26.55 9.62 14.20
CA ASP A 112 27.56 10.45 13.54
C ASP A 112 27.12 10.96 12.15
N VAL A 113 26.01 10.44 11.62
CA VAL A 113 25.50 10.80 10.29
C VAL A 113 24.27 11.70 10.42
N PRO A 114 24.29 12.93 9.87
CA PRO A 114 23.14 13.81 9.93
C PRO A 114 21.97 13.25 9.09
N LEU A 115 20.76 13.40 9.61
CA LEU A 115 19.51 12.87 9.05
C LEU A 115 19.29 13.27 7.57
N HIS A 116 19.73 14.48 7.18
CA HIS A 116 19.61 14.94 5.80
C HIS A 116 20.42 14.10 4.81
N VAL A 117 21.57 13.54 5.23
CA VAL A 117 22.42 12.68 4.38
C VAL A 117 21.76 11.32 4.21
N ILE A 118 21.13 10.80 5.27
CA ILE A 118 20.37 9.55 5.25
C ILE A 118 19.19 9.68 4.28
N PHE A 119 18.41 10.76 4.39
CA PHE A 119 17.30 11.02 3.46
C PHE A 119 17.78 11.18 2.01
N LYS A 120 18.89 11.90 1.78
CA LYS A 120 19.46 12.05 0.43
C LYS A 120 19.93 10.72 -0.15
N GLY A 121 20.47 9.81 0.67
CA GLY A 121 20.77 8.44 0.27
C GLY A 121 19.51 7.65 -0.06
N SER A 122 18.50 7.76 0.79
CA SER A 122 17.19 7.11 0.64
C SER A 122 16.43 7.54 -0.62
N LEU A 123 16.64 8.76 -1.13
CA LEU A 123 16.04 9.20 -2.41
C LEU A 123 16.40 8.28 -3.58
N HIS A 124 17.61 7.71 -3.62
CA HIS A 124 17.99 6.77 -4.67
C HIS A 124 17.15 5.49 -4.62
N MET A 125 16.85 5.00 -3.41
CA MET A 125 15.95 3.87 -3.21
C MET A 125 14.51 4.22 -3.60
N LEU A 126 14.07 5.46 -3.30
CA LEU A 126 12.75 5.94 -3.69
C LEU A 126 12.57 5.95 -5.21
N TYR A 127 13.56 6.44 -5.96
CA TYR A 127 13.52 6.41 -7.43
C TYR A 127 13.48 4.98 -7.98
N ALA A 128 14.23 4.06 -7.40
CA ALA A 128 14.19 2.65 -7.79
C ALA A 128 12.80 2.03 -7.54
N MET A 129 12.16 2.35 -6.42
CA MET A 129 10.80 1.86 -6.13
C MET A 129 9.73 2.50 -6.99
N ILE A 130 9.85 3.79 -7.35
CA ILE A 130 8.96 4.43 -8.33
C ILE A 130 9.10 3.76 -9.69
N ALA A 131 10.34 3.51 -10.14
CA ALA A 131 10.59 2.80 -11.39
C ALA A 131 10.00 1.39 -11.38
N LEU A 132 10.15 0.66 -10.26
CA LEU A 132 9.52 -0.63 -10.07
C LEU A 132 7.99 -0.54 -10.13
N ALA A 133 7.37 0.40 -9.41
CA ALA A 133 5.92 0.57 -9.42
C ALA A 133 5.38 0.89 -10.82
N LEU A 134 6.06 1.75 -11.58
CA LEU A 134 5.75 2.05 -12.99
C LEU A 134 5.89 0.81 -13.87
N LEU A 135 6.96 0.04 -13.69
CA LEU A 135 7.19 -1.19 -14.44
C LEU A 135 6.09 -2.23 -14.17
N LEU A 136 5.64 -2.36 -12.91
CA LEU A 136 4.54 -3.25 -12.53
C LEU A 136 3.18 -2.77 -13.04
N LEU A 137 2.99 -1.45 -13.17
CA LEU A 137 1.80 -0.84 -13.79
C LEU A 137 1.73 -1.12 -15.30
N ILE A 138 2.85 -1.01 -16.01
CA ILE A 138 2.91 -1.23 -17.47
C ILE A 138 2.90 -2.73 -17.79
N PHE A 139 3.57 -3.55 -16.98
CA PHE A 139 3.71 -4.99 -17.18
C PHE A 139 3.15 -5.79 -15.99
N PRO A 140 1.82 -5.79 -15.78
CA PRO A 140 1.19 -6.57 -14.70
C PRO A 140 1.45 -8.07 -14.81
N LYS A 141 1.71 -8.55 -16.03
CA LYS A 141 2.06 -9.94 -16.31
C LYS A 141 3.33 -10.41 -15.59
N ILE A 142 4.27 -9.52 -15.28
CA ILE A 142 5.49 -9.90 -14.51
C ILE A 142 5.09 -10.40 -13.12
N VAL A 143 4.08 -9.79 -12.52
CA VAL A 143 3.57 -10.20 -11.20
C VAL A 143 2.82 -11.51 -11.28
N THR A 144 1.99 -11.69 -12.30
CA THR A 144 1.12 -12.86 -12.42
C THR A 144 1.80 -14.04 -13.09
N PHE A 145 2.95 -13.87 -13.73
CA PHE A 145 3.65 -14.92 -14.48
C PHE A 145 3.98 -16.13 -13.61
N LEU A 146 4.65 -15.90 -12.47
CA LEU A 146 5.03 -16.98 -11.55
C LEU A 146 3.81 -17.64 -10.89
N PRO A 147 2.80 -16.90 -10.36
CA PRO A 147 1.55 -17.48 -9.88
C PRO A 147 0.78 -18.29 -10.93
N GLN A 148 0.79 -17.87 -12.20
CA GLN A 148 0.11 -18.57 -13.29
C GLN A 148 0.83 -19.86 -13.70
N LEU A 149 2.15 -19.94 -13.50
CA LEU A 149 2.93 -21.15 -13.78
C LEU A 149 2.80 -22.23 -12.68
N LEU A 150 2.41 -21.82 -11.46
CA LEU A 150 2.22 -22.67 -10.29
C LEU A 150 0.76 -23.15 -10.11
N ARG A 151 -0.17 -22.65 -10.91
CA ARG A 151 -1.56 -23.11 -10.98
C ARG A 151 -1.69 -24.23 -12.01
#